data_AF-A0A7W9BKA1-F1
#
_entry.id   AF-A0A7W9BKA1-F1
#
_cell.length_a   1.000
_cell.length_b   1.000
_cell.length_c   1.000
_cell.angle_alpha   90.00
_cell.angle_beta   90.00
_cell.angle_gamma   90.00
#
_symmetry.space_group_name_H-M   'P 1'
#
loop_
_entity.id
_entity.type
_entity.pdbx_description
1 polymer ?
#
loop_
_entity_poly.entity_id
_entity_poly.type
_entity_poly.pdbx_seq_one_letter_code
_entity_poly.pdbx_strand_id
1 'polypeptide(L)'
;MYLIKKHKDEIASIASIVSILSAIVLIFSVIVSAWQFYLTRQAVQAQVIGTSLAHGRNLYDSLAANPNLAQRLFSLEPSKLEDTVFVQKTLSFFSEQYIYRRGNLIDDETWKLVEQDMCQVFNSTGFREIAAPLLGRGDFPSDFTDILMECSDA
;
A
#
# COMPACT_ATOMS: atom_id res chain seq x y z
N MET A 1 54.01 -25.21 -35.29
CA MET A 1 53.31 -23.91 -35.24
C MET A 1 51.80 -24.01 -35.49
N TYR A 2 51.30 -25.00 -36.24
CA TYR A 2 49.87 -25.19 -36.55
C TYR A 2 49.00 -25.66 -35.35
N LEU A 3 49.53 -26.56 -34.51
CA LEU A 3 48.82 -27.10 -33.33
C LEU A 3 48.53 -26.06 -32.24
N ILE A 4 49.46 -25.13 -32.00
CA ILE A 4 49.30 -24.07 -30.97
C ILE A 4 48.22 -23.07 -31.38
N LYS A 5 48.10 -22.77 -32.68
CA LYS A 5 47.08 -21.84 -33.21
C LYS A 5 45.68 -22.46 -33.10
N LYS A 6 45.53 -23.74 -33.45
CA LYS A 6 44.26 -24.47 -33.37
C LYS A 6 43.71 -24.56 -31.92
N HIS A 7 44.57 -24.85 -30.94
CA HIS A 7 44.14 -24.89 -29.53
C HIS A 7 43.78 -23.50 -28.97
N LYS A 8 44.45 -22.44 -29.44
CA LYS A 8 44.14 -21.08 -29.01
C LYS A 8 42.75 -20.63 -29.51
N ASP A 9 42.38 -21.05 -30.71
CA ASP A 9 41.07 -20.75 -31.31
C ASP A 9 39.93 -21.56 -30.65
N GLU A 10 40.17 -22.83 -30.27
CA GLU A 10 39.21 -23.63 -29.49
C GLU A 10 38.96 -23.06 -28.09
N ILE A 11 40.01 -22.62 -27.39
CA ILE A 11 39.90 -22.01 -26.05
C ILE A 11 39.14 -20.67 -26.14
N ALA A 12 39.40 -19.85 -27.16
CA ALA A 12 38.68 -18.60 -27.39
C ALA A 12 37.19 -18.83 -27.69
N SER A 13 36.87 -19.87 -28.47
CA SER A 13 35.48 -20.26 -28.77
C SER A 13 34.73 -20.71 -27.50
N ILE A 14 35.32 -21.59 -26.69
CA ILE A 14 34.73 -22.06 -25.43
C ILE A 14 34.52 -20.90 -24.46
N ALA A 15 35.50 -19.99 -24.32
CA ALA A 15 35.38 -18.81 -23.46
C ALA A 15 34.24 -17.89 -23.90
N SER A 16 34.01 -17.73 -25.22
CA SER A 16 32.91 -16.93 -25.74
C SER A 16 31.53 -17.55 -25.42
N ILE A 17 31.41 -18.88 -25.53
CA ILE A 17 30.18 -19.61 -25.22
C ILE A 17 29.86 -19.50 -23.72
N VAL A 18 30.87 -19.68 -22.86
CA VAL A 18 30.71 -19.52 -21.41
C VAL A 18 30.32 -18.08 -21.05
N SER A 19 30.87 -17.08 -21.74
CA SER A 19 30.52 -15.68 -21.51
C SER A 19 29.06 -15.38 -21.92
N ILE A 20 28.60 -15.90 -23.06
CA ILE A 20 27.21 -15.75 -23.51
C ILE A 20 26.24 -16.44 -22.53
N LEU A 21 26.54 -17.66 -22.11
CA LEU A 21 25.71 -18.38 -21.14
C LEU A 21 25.65 -17.65 -19.80
N SER A 22 26.78 -17.12 -19.34
CA SER A 22 26.85 -16.33 -18.10
C SER A 22 26.00 -15.05 -18.19
N ALA A 23 25.99 -14.38 -19.35
CA ALA A 23 25.15 -13.21 -19.60
C ALA A 23 23.66 -13.57 -19.60
N ILE A 24 23.26 -14.69 -20.19
CA ILE A 24 21.87 -15.18 -20.18
C ILE A 24 21.40 -15.46 -18.75
N VAL A 25 22.22 -16.12 -17.94
CA VAL A 25 21.90 -16.41 -16.52
C VAL A 25 21.73 -15.12 -15.72
N LEU A 26 22.58 -14.11 -15.96
CA LEU A 26 22.45 -12.79 -15.32
C LEU A 26 21.14 -12.11 -15.69
N ILE A 27 20.78 -12.09 -16.97
CA ILE A 27 19.51 -11.50 -17.44
C ILE A 27 18.31 -12.19 -16.79
N PHE A 28 18.32 -13.53 -16.77
CA PHE A 28 17.23 -14.31 -16.19
C PHE A 28 17.10 -14.06 -14.68
N SER A 29 18.23 -13.93 -13.99
CA SER A 29 18.28 -13.63 -12.55
C SER A 29 17.68 -12.26 -12.24
N VAL A 30 17.98 -11.23 -13.05
CA VAL A 30 17.37 -9.90 -12.90
C VAL A 30 15.85 -9.93 -13.11
N ILE A 31 15.37 -10.68 -14.11
CA ILE A 31 13.93 -10.82 -14.36
C ILE A 31 13.23 -11.48 -13.18
N VAL A 32 13.80 -12.56 -12.64
CA VAL A 32 13.23 -13.27 -11.47
C VAL A 32 13.26 -12.36 -10.23
N SER A 33 14.33 -11.62 -9.98
CA SER A 33 14.41 -10.67 -8.86
C SER A 33 13.39 -9.53 -8.99
N ALA A 34 13.20 -8.98 -10.20
CA ALA A 34 12.19 -7.96 -10.44
C ALA A 34 10.76 -8.49 -10.21
N TRP A 35 10.50 -9.73 -10.63
CA TRP A 35 9.21 -10.38 -10.40
C TRP A 35 8.96 -10.67 -8.92
N GLN A 36 9.96 -11.17 -8.19
CA GLN A 36 9.88 -11.38 -6.75
C GLN A 36 9.66 -10.06 -6.00
N PHE A 37 10.33 -8.98 -6.41
CA PHE A 37 10.12 -7.65 -5.86
C PHE A 37 8.68 -7.16 -6.09
N TYR A 38 8.13 -7.36 -7.28
CA TYR A 38 6.75 -7.04 -7.61
C TYR A 38 5.74 -7.81 -6.75
N LEU A 39 5.89 -9.13 -6.63
CA LEU A 39 5.01 -9.96 -5.80
C LEU A 39 5.13 -9.62 -4.31
N THR A 40 6.34 -9.34 -3.82
CA THR A 40 6.57 -8.95 -2.42
C THR A 40 5.92 -7.61 -2.13
N ARG A 41 5.94 -6.66 -3.08
CA ARG A 41 5.28 -5.36 -2.92
C ARG A 41 3.76 -5.49 -2.74
N GLN A 42 3.12 -6.37 -3.52
CA GLN A 42 1.68 -6.66 -3.37
C GLN A 42 1.36 -7.34 -2.02
N ALA A 43 2.19 -8.27 -1.59
CA ALA A 43 2.04 -8.94 -0.30
C ALA A 43 2.20 -7.96 0.88
N VAL A 44 3.18 -7.05 0.81
CA VAL A 44 3.38 -5.99 1.80
C VAL A 44 2.17 -5.06 1.82
N GLN A 45 1.63 -4.67 0.67
CA GLN A 45 0.44 -3.82 0.62
C GLN A 45 -0.77 -4.48 1.28
N ALA A 46 -1.08 -5.75 0.97
CA ALA A 46 -2.17 -6.48 1.63
C ALA A 46 -1.95 -6.64 3.15
N GLN A 47 -0.71 -6.85 3.58
CA GLN A 47 -0.35 -6.96 4.99
C GLN A 47 -0.44 -5.60 5.72
N VAL A 48 -0.15 -4.49 5.03
CA VAL A 48 -0.32 -3.12 5.55
C VAL A 48 -1.80 -2.81 5.80
N ILE A 49 -2.72 -3.28 4.96
CA ILE A 49 -4.18 -3.13 5.21
C ILE A 49 -4.58 -3.83 6.51
N GLY A 50 -4.23 -5.11 6.64
CA GLY A 50 -4.56 -5.89 7.84
C GLY A 50 -3.91 -5.36 9.12
N THR A 51 -2.67 -4.87 9.04
CA THR A 51 -1.95 -4.31 10.20
C THR A 51 -2.43 -2.92 10.59
N SER A 52 -2.82 -2.06 9.63
CA SER A 52 -3.44 -0.76 9.89
C SER A 52 -4.74 -0.89 10.69
N LEU A 53 -5.62 -1.80 10.27
CA LEU A 53 -6.88 -2.11 10.95
C LEU A 53 -6.63 -2.71 12.35
N ALA A 54 -5.66 -3.62 12.49
CA ALA A 54 -5.25 -4.16 13.79
C ALA A 54 -4.65 -3.09 14.70
N HIS A 55 -3.91 -2.12 14.14
CA HIS A 55 -3.32 -1.01 14.89
C HIS A 55 -4.40 -0.02 15.35
N GLY A 56 -5.43 0.21 14.55
CA GLY A 56 -6.63 0.96 14.96
C GLY A 56 -7.32 0.32 16.17
N ARG A 57 -7.43 -1.01 16.17
CA ARG A 57 -8.01 -1.78 17.28
C ARG A 57 -7.15 -1.72 18.55
N ASN A 58 -5.83 -1.85 18.43
CA ASN A 58 -4.91 -1.72 19.58
C ASN A 58 -4.89 -0.29 20.15
N LEU A 59 -4.98 0.73 19.28
CA LEU A 59 -5.10 2.11 19.72
C LEU A 59 -6.41 2.33 20.47
N TYR A 60 -7.52 1.74 20.00
CA TYR A 60 -8.78 1.74 20.72
C TYR A 60 -8.64 1.09 22.10
N ASP A 61 -8.10 -0.12 22.21
CA ASP A 61 -7.94 -0.81 23.51
C ASP A 61 -7.13 0.04 24.51
N SER A 62 -6.10 0.73 24.01
CA SER A 62 -5.28 1.65 24.83
C SER A 62 -6.04 2.92 25.25
N LEU A 63 -6.90 3.46 24.38
CA LEU A 63 -7.74 4.63 24.67
C LEU A 63 -8.94 4.28 25.57
N ALA A 64 -9.52 3.09 25.40
CA ALA A 64 -10.58 2.55 26.26
C ALA A 64 -10.09 2.30 27.68
N ALA A 65 -8.83 1.86 27.83
CA ALA A 65 -8.15 1.77 29.12
C ALA A 65 -7.85 3.15 29.75
N ASN A 66 -7.98 4.25 28.99
CA ASN A 66 -7.68 5.60 29.46
C ASN A 66 -8.73 6.65 28.98
N PRO A 67 -9.96 6.60 29.52
CA PRO A 67 -11.10 7.37 29.02
C PRO A 67 -10.91 8.90 29.09
N ASN A 68 -10.09 9.40 30.01
CA ASN A 68 -9.75 10.83 30.09
C ASN A 68 -8.88 11.30 28.92
N LEU A 69 -7.95 10.47 28.46
CA LEU A 69 -7.11 10.76 27.29
C LEU A 69 -7.95 10.72 26.01
N ALA A 70 -8.82 9.71 25.91
CA ALA A 70 -9.78 9.60 24.82
C ALA A 70 -10.72 10.80 24.72
N GLN A 71 -11.32 11.22 25.84
CA GLN A 71 -12.20 12.38 25.88
C GLN A 71 -11.46 13.68 25.53
N ARG A 72 -10.17 13.82 25.90
CA ARG A 72 -9.37 14.99 25.51
C ARG A 72 -8.96 14.99 24.04
N LEU A 73 -8.56 13.85 23.49
CA LEU A 73 -8.11 13.74 22.10
C LEU A 73 -9.27 13.87 21.11
N PHE A 74 -10.43 13.30 21.45
CA PHE A 74 -11.56 13.21 20.52
C PHE A 74 -12.73 14.11 20.90
N SER A 75 -12.81 14.60 22.15
CA SER A 75 -13.96 15.37 22.66
C SER A 75 -15.30 14.63 22.49
N LEU A 76 -15.28 13.29 22.60
CA LEU A 76 -16.43 12.43 22.40
C LEU A 76 -16.78 11.63 23.65
N GLU A 77 -18.04 11.23 23.73
CA GLU A 77 -18.49 10.24 24.71
C GLU A 77 -17.81 8.88 24.45
N PRO A 78 -17.47 8.12 25.51
CA PRO A 78 -16.81 6.81 25.36
C PRO A 78 -17.55 5.83 24.44
N SER A 79 -18.88 5.91 24.39
CA SER A 79 -19.73 5.08 23.53
C SER A 79 -19.52 5.30 22.03
N LYS A 80 -19.01 6.47 21.63
CA LYS A 80 -18.74 6.83 20.23
C LYS A 80 -17.25 6.77 19.87
N LEU A 81 -16.41 6.47 20.85
CA LEU A 81 -14.96 6.52 20.70
C LEU A 81 -14.45 5.40 19.78
N GLU A 82 -14.96 4.18 19.94
CA GLU A 82 -14.56 3.01 19.14
C GLU A 82 -14.77 3.28 17.65
N ASP A 83 -16.01 3.62 17.30
CA ASP A 83 -16.40 3.89 15.92
C ASP A 83 -15.64 5.09 15.35
N THR A 84 -15.41 6.13 16.13
CA THR A 84 -14.66 7.31 15.66
C THR A 84 -13.19 6.99 15.42
N VAL A 85 -12.53 6.25 16.32
CA VAL A 85 -11.13 5.84 16.15
C VAL A 85 -11.00 4.94 14.93
N PHE A 86 -11.92 3.98 14.78
CA PHE A 86 -11.98 3.10 13.62
C PHE A 86 -12.12 3.89 12.31
N VAL A 87 -13.10 4.81 12.24
CA VAL A 87 -13.35 5.65 11.06
C VAL A 87 -12.15 6.53 10.76
N GLN A 88 -11.59 7.22 11.75
CA GLN A 88 -10.43 8.09 11.54
C GLN A 88 -9.20 7.31 11.04
N LYS A 89 -8.95 6.11 11.55
CA LYS A 89 -7.85 5.26 11.08
C LYS A 89 -8.07 4.74 9.68
N THR A 90 -9.30 4.39 9.34
CA THR A 90 -9.68 3.95 8.00
C THR A 90 -9.52 5.10 7.00
N LEU A 91 -9.96 6.31 7.33
CA LEU A 91 -9.73 7.52 6.52
C LEU A 91 -8.23 7.82 6.35
N SER A 92 -7.45 7.68 7.42
CA SER A 92 -5.99 7.87 7.37
C SER A 92 -5.32 6.88 6.42
N PHE A 93 -5.74 5.61 6.46
CA PHE A 93 -5.25 4.57 5.56
C PHE A 93 -5.56 4.89 4.09
N PHE A 94 -6.82 5.24 3.77
CA PHE A 94 -7.20 5.59 2.40
C PHE A 94 -6.49 6.86 1.92
N SER A 95 -6.33 7.86 2.77
CA SER A 95 -5.56 9.07 2.46
C SER A 95 -4.09 8.75 2.16
N GLU A 96 -3.50 7.79 2.86
CA GLU A 96 -2.13 7.33 2.58
C GLU A 96 -2.04 6.63 1.22
N GLN A 97 -3.00 5.76 0.89
CA GLN A 97 -3.05 5.12 -0.43
C GLN A 97 -3.21 6.16 -1.55
N TYR A 98 -4.02 7.20 -1.34
CA TYR A 98 -4.14 8.32 -2.27
C TYR A 98 -2.80 9.05 -2.48
N ILE A 99 -2.03 9.31 -1.41
CA ILE A 99 -0.69 9.90 -1.51
C ILE A 99 0.25 8.98 -2.30
N TYR A 100 0.19 7.66 -2.06
CA TYR A 100 0.96 6.67 -2.83
C TYR A 100 0.58 6.65 -4.31
N ARG A 101 -0.71 6.83 -4.64
CA ARG A 101 -1.17 6.98 -6.02
C ARG A 101 -0.54 8.20 -6.67
N ARG A 102 -0.62 9.36 -6.01
CA ARG A 102 -0.03 10.62 -6.47
C ARG A 102 1.49 10.52 -6.67
N GLY A 103 2.16 9.69 -5.86
CA GLY A 103 3.58 9.37 -5.98
C GLY A 103 3.95 8.30 -7.01
N ASN A 104 2.99 7.79 -7.79
CA ASN A 104 3.17 6.66 -8.72
C ASN A 104 3.71 5.38 -8.04
N LEU A 105 3.38 5.20 -6.75
CA LEU A 105 3.77 4.03 -5.97
C LEU A 105 2.73 2.90 -6.00
N ILE A 106 1.51 3.19 -6.46
CA ILE A 106 0.49 2.20 -6.78
C ILE A 106 0.02 2.39 -8.22
N ASP A 107 -0.10 1.27 -8.93
CA ASP A 107 -0.59 1.24 -10.31
C ASP A 107 -2.11 1.46 -10.39
N ASP A 108 -2.59 1.69 -11.62
CA ASP A 108 -3.99 2.01 -11.89
C ASP A 108 -4.94 0.86 -11.52
N GLU A 109 -4.50 -0.39 -11.67
CA GLU A 109 -5.31 -1.57 -11.33
C GLU A 109 -5.48 -1.70 -9.82
N THR A 110 -4.39 -1.52 -9.07
CA THR A 110 -4.38 -1.51 -7.61
C THR A 110 -5.19 -0.34 -7.07
N TRP A 111 -5.05 0.85 -7.67
CA TRP A 111 -5.85 2.02 -7.27
C TRP A 111 -7.34 1.77 -7.43
N LYS A 112 -7.79 1.15 -8.53
CA LYS A 112 -9.21 0.81 -8.72
C LYS A 112 -9.76 -0.08 -7.61
N LEU A 113 -8.97 -1.05 -7.14
CA LEU A 113 -9.37 -1.92 -6.03
C LEU A 113 -9.51 -1.13 -4.72
N VAL A 114 -8.55 -0.24 -4.44
CA VAL A 114 -8.58 0.64 -3.26
C VAL A 114 -9.77 1.60 -3.33
N GLU A 115 -9.98 2.23 -4.49
CA GLU A 115 -11.08 3.17 -4.74
C GLU A 115 -12.44 2.49 -4.57
N GLN A 116 -12.60 1.28 -5.09
CA GLN A 116 -13.82 0.49 -4.92
C GLN A 116 -14.10 0.18 -3.44
N ASP A 117 -13.11 -0.30 -2.70
CA ASP A 117 -13.26 -0.62 -1.27
C ASP A 117 -13.53 0.65 -0.45
N MET A 118 -12.80 1.73 -0.75
CA MET A 118 -12.98 3.04 -0.15
C MET A 118 -14.40 3.56 -0.34
N CYS A 119 -14.94 3.53 -1.57
CA CYS A 119 -16.30 3.96 -1.84
C CYS A 119 -17.34 3.05 -1.16
N GLN A 120 -17.12 1.73 -1.15
CA GLN A 120 -18.01 0.79 -0.46
C GLN A 120 -18.07 1.05 1.05
N VAL A 121 -16.91 1.26 1.69
CA VAL A 121 -16.82 1.58 3.12
C VAL A 121 -17.46 2.93 3.42
N PHE A 122 -17.15 3.95 2.61
CA PHE A 122 -17.68 5.30 2.80
C PHE A 122 -19.20 5.36 2.65
N ASN A 123 -19.78 4.58 1.74
CA ASN A 123 -21.24 4.52 1.55
C ASN A 123 -21.98 3.74 2.65
N SER A 124 -21.27 3.08 3.57
CA SER A 124 -21.92 2.49 4.74
C SER A 124 -22.44 3.60 5.68
N THR A 125 -23.73 3.55 6.03
CA THR A 125 -24.44 4.64 6.73
C THR A 125 -23.73 5.07 8.02
N GLY A 126 -23.29 4.11 8.85
CA GLY A 126 -22.60 4.41 10.11
C GLY A 126 -21.20 5.01 9.92
N PHE A 127 -20.47 4.62 8.87
CA PHE A 127 -19.15 5.18 8.58
C PHE A 127 -19.27 6.63 8.10
N ARG A 128 -20.20 6.90 7.18
CA ARG A 128 -20.39 8.24 6.59
C ARG A 128 -20.74 9.30 7.63
N GLU A 129 -21.64 8.98 8.55
CA GLU A 129 -22.09 9.89 9.61
C GLU A 129 -20.94 10.38 10.49
N ILE A 130 -19.95 9.51 10.73
CA ILE A 130 -18.77 9.83 11.53
C ILE A 130 -17.66 10.44 10.66
N ALA A 131 -17.51 9.99 9.43
CA ALA A 131 -16.46 10.45 8.51
C ALA A 131 -16.68 11.90 8.04
N ALA A 132 -17.92 12.29 7.70
CA ALA A 132 -18.24 13.62 7.19
C ALA A 132 -17.74 14.78 8.09
N PRO A 133 -18.01 14.79 9.42
CA PRO A 133 -17.49 15.85 10.29
C PRO A 133 -15.96 15.78 10.49
N LEU A 134 -15.32 14.62 10.32
CA LEU A 134 -13.85 14.50 10.39
C LEU A 134 -13.18 15.08 9.14
N LEU A 135 -13.73 14.79 7.95
CA LEU A 135 -13.27 15.34 6.68
C LEU A 135 -13.41 16.88 6.65
N GLY A 136 -14.48 17.42 7.25
CA GLY A 136 -14.70 18.86 7.37
C GLY A 136 -13.69 19.63 8.26
N ARG A 137 -12.81 18.94 9.01
CA ARG A 137 -11.78 19.58 9.85
C ARG A 137 -10.57 20.07 9.05
N GLY A 138 -10.39 19.57 7.83
CA GLY A 138 -9.22 19.88 7.00
C GLY A 138 -7.95 19.09 7.36
N ASP A 139 -8.09 18.00 8.11
CA ASP A 139 -6.98 17.12 8.50
C ASP A 139 -6.48 16.24 7.33
N PHE A 140 -7.21 16.22 6.21
CA PHE A 140 -6.94 15.41 5.03
C PHE A 140 -6.77 16.29 3.77
N PRO A 141 -6.08 15.80 2.72
CA PRO A 141 -5.99 16.53 1.46
C PRO A 141 -7.38 16.83 0.88
N SER A 142 -7.58 18.05 0.35
CA SER A 142 -8.86 18.46 -0.27
C SER A 142 -9.26 17.49 -1.38
N ASP A 143 -8.34 17.20 -2.28
CA ASP A 143 -8.57 16.35 -3.46
C ASP A 143 -8.97 14.91 -3.06
N PHE A 144 -8.44 14.40 -1.94
CA PHE A 144 -8.85 13.10 -1.39
C PHE A 144 -10.26 13.14 -0.81
N THR A 145 -10.59 14.23 -0.12
CA THR A 145 -11.93 14.45 0.42
C THR A 145 -12.97 14.55 -0.69
N ASP A 146 -12.64 15.23 -1.80
CA ASP A 146 -13.52 15.35 -2.96
C ASP A 146 -13.82 13.98 -3.59
N ILE A 147 -12.80 13.15 -3.80
CA ILE A 147 -12.96 11.77 -4.31
C ILE A 147 -13.89 10.95 -3.39
N LEU A 148 -13.71 11.04 -2.08
CA LEU A 148 -14.58 10.35 -1.12
C LEU A 148 -16.03 10.83 -1.21
N MET A 149 -16.25 12.14 -1.41
CA MET A 149 -17.60 12.69 -1.53
C MET A 149 -18.27 12.27 -2.85
N GLU A 150 -17.51 12.16 -3.94
CA GLU A 150 -17.97 11.65 -5.24
C GLU A 150 -18.39 10.17 -5.19
N CYS A 151 -17.84 9.36 -4.27
CA CYS A 151 -18.31 7.98 -4.05
C CYS A 151 -19.81 7.89 -3.72
N SER A 152 -20.42 8.97 -3.21
CA SER A 152 -21.84 8.97 -2.82
C SER A 152 -22.82 9.30 -3.96
N ASP A 153 -22.30 9.72 -5.11
CA ASP A 153 -23.08 10.11 -6.29
C ASP A 153 -23.02 9.04 -7.43
N ALA A 154 -22.37 7.89 -7.18
CA ALA A 154 -22.15 6.80 -8.14
C ALA A 154 -23.10 5.60 -7.95
#